data_AF-A0A843GQM8-F1
#
_entry.id   AF-A0A843GQM8-F1
#
_cell.length_a   1.000
_cell.length_b   1.000
_cell.length_c   1.000
_cell.angle_alpha   90.00
_cell.angle_beta   90.00
_cell.angle_gamma   90.00
#
_symmetry.space_group_name_H-M   'P 1'
#
loop_
_entity.id
_entity.type
_entity.pdbx_description
1 polymer ?
#
loop_
_entity_poly.entity_id
_entity_poly.type
_entity_poly.pdbx_seq_one_letter_code
_entity_poly.pdbx_strand_id
1 'polypeptide(L)'
;MNETNKNKAIQILENLDDRLYIRMKIIDNRNMIMILFNLGLLFIFISKTQFIQKEIICLNLISIIFFIFGLKTRKIKVMGYDIGEKNIINQEKSAYETDLLDTYLVIDKFNDKVIENKHRCFDFGFWLTIIQIIWFGITFFI
;
A
#
# COMPACT_ATOMS: atom_id res chain seq x y z
N MET A 1 -11.97 -6.02 -36.39
CA MET A 1 -12.13 -5.31 -35.12
C MET A 1 -11.67 -3.87 -35.31
N ASN A 2 -12.56 -2.88 -35.11
CA ASN A 2 -12.28 -1.45 -35.37
C ASN A 2 -11.22 -0.92 -34.39
N GLU A 3 -10.33 -0.03 -34.88
CA GLU A 3 -9.34 0.72 -34.07
C GLU A 3 -9.95 1.31 -32.78
N THR A 4 -11.23 1.70 -32.85
CA THR A 4 -12.01 2.23 -31.73
C THR A 4 -12.13 1.26 -30.55
N ASN A 5 -12.23 -0.05 -30.78
CA ASN A 5 -12.33 -1.05 -29.71
C ASN A 5 -10.99 -1.30 -29.03
N LYS A 6 -9.89 -1.26 -29.81
CA LYS A 6 -8.52 -1.37 -29.28
C LYS A 6 -8.16 -0.16 -28.42
N ASN A 7 -8.50 1.04 -28.88
CA ASN A 7 -8.25 2.27 -28.11
C ASN A 7 -9.07 2.32 -26.81
N LYS A 8 -10.30 1.79 -26.82
CA LYS A 8 -11.10 1.64 -25.58
C LYS A 8 -10.47 0.67 -24.59
N ALA A 9 -9.96 -0.47 -25.06
CA ALA A 9 -9.29 -1.44 -24.19
C ALA A 9 -8.03 -0.84 -23.54
N ILE A 10 -7.19 -0.13 -24.31
CA ILE A 10 -6.00 0.56 -23.80
C ILE A 10 -6.39 1.62 -22.75
N GLN A 11 -7.41 2.43 -23.01
CA GLN A 11 -7.89 3.42 -22.05
C GLN A 11 -8.40 2.80 -20.75
N ILE A 12 -9.03 1.63 -20.79
CA ILE A 12 -9.48 0.93 -19.58
C ILE A 12 -8.27 0.48 -18.75
N LEU A 13 -7.22 -0.01 -19.39
CA LEU A 13 -6.00 -0.47 -18.74
C LEU A 13 -5.21 0.70 -18.10
N GLU A 14 -5.05 1.81 -18.82
CA GLU A 14 -4.39 3.01 -18.28
C GLU A 14 -5.11 3.55 -17.04
N ASN A 15 -6.44 3.63 -17.08
CA ASN A 15 -7.24 4.10 -15.94
C ASN A 15 -7.16 3.17 -14.71
N LEU A 16 -6.97 1.87 -14.92
CA LEU A 16 -6.82 0.90 -13.83
C LEU A 16 -5.43 0.99 -13.20
N ASP A 17 -4.37 1.10 -14.01
CA ASP A 17 -3.00 1.30 -13.54
C ASP A 17 -2.86 2.59 -12.72
N ASP A 18 -3.43 3.70 -13.19
CA ASP A 18 -3.45 4.98 -12.47
C ASP A 18 -4.17 4.86 -11.12
N ARG A 19 -5.30 4.13 -11.09
CA ARG A 19 -6.04 3.90 -9.84
C ARG A 19 -5.23 3.10 -8.83
N LEU A 20 -4.56 2.02 -9.27
CA LEU A 20 -3.71 1.21 -8.41
C LEU A 20 -2.54 2.03 -7.87
N TYR A 21 -1.90 2.84 -8.73
CA TYR A 21 -0.80 3.72 -8.36
C TYR A 21 -1.24 4.75 -7.30
N ILE A 22 -2.38 5.42 -7.51
CA ILE A 22 -2.92 6.41 -6.57
C ILE A 22 -3.21 5.77 -5.22
N ARG A 23 -3.91 4.63 -5.19
CA ARG A 23 -4.24 3.90 -3.95
C ARG A 23 -2.98 3.52 -3.18
N MET A 24 -1.96 3.04 -3.89
CA MET A 24 -0.67 2.69 -3.30
C MET A 24 0.03 3.90 -2.69
N LYS A 25 0.10 5.00 -3.43
CA LYS A 25 0.76 6.23 -2.96
C LYS A 25 0.07 6.81 -1.72
N ILE A 26 -1.26 6.74 -1.67
CA ILE A 26 -2.02 7.21 -0.50
C ILE A 26 -1.67 6.40 0.75
N ILE A 27 -1.66 5.06 0.66
CA ILE A 27 -1.38 4.23 1.83
C ILE A 27 0.09 4.35 2.27
N ASP A 28 1.03 4.50 1.34
CA ASP A 28 2.44 4.73 1.64
C ASP A 28 2.67 6.08 2.32
N ASN A 29 2.03 7.15 1.85
CA ASN A 29 2.07 8.45 2.50
C ASN A 29 1.50 8.40 3.92
N ARG A 30 0.38 7.68 4.12
CA ARG A 30 -0.21 7.50 5.46
C ARG A 30 0.71 6.73 6.39
N ASN A 31 1.32 5.63 5.93
CA ASN A 31 2.31 4.88 6.69
C ASN A 31 3.49 5.77 7.11
N MET A 32 4.04 6.56 6.18
CA MET A 32 5.15 7.49 6.46
C MET A 32 4.79 8.53 7.52
N ILE A 33 3.60 9.16 7.41
CA ILE A 33 3.12 10.12 8.41
C ILE A 33 3.02 9.46 9.78
N MET A 34 2.46 8.26 9.85
CA MET A 34 2.29 7.54 11.12
C MET A 34 3.63 7.09 11.73
N ILE A 35 4.63 6.74 10.91
CA ILE A 35 5.99 6.45 11.39
C ILE A 35 6.58 7.72 12.03
N LEU A 36 6.53 8.85 11.34
CA LEU A 36 7.05 10.12 11.87
C LEU A 36 6.35 10.51 13.18
N PHE A 37 5.04 10.35 13.22
CA PHE A 37 4.25 10.59 14.42
C PHE A 37 4.67 9.69 15.60
N ASN A 38 4.82 8.38 15.37
CA ASN A 38 5.22 7.45 16.43
C ASN A 38 6.67 7.68 16.88
N LEU A 39 7.59 8.07 15.98
CA LEU A 39 8.93 8.50 16.35
C LEU A 39 8.91 9.77 17.23
N GLY A 40 8.01 10.71 16.94
CA GLY A 40 7.77 11.88 17.79
C GLY A 40 7.27 11.50 19.19
N LEU A 41 6.31 10.57 19.27
CA LEU A 41 5.85 10.03 20.56
C LEU A 41 6.98 9.33 21.31
N LEU A 42 7.78 8.51 20.64
CA LEU A 42 8.92 7.83 21.24
C LEU A 42 9.93 8.82 21.82
N PHE A 43 10.20 9.93 21.12
CA PHE A 43 11.07 10.99 21.63
C PHE A 43 10.50 11.64 22.90
N ILE A 44 9.20 11.95 22.90
CA ILE A 44 8.51 12.46 24.10
C ILE A 44 8.63 11.44 25.24
N PHE A 45 8.46 10.16 24.96
CA PHE A 45 8.54 9.12 25.97
C PHE A 45 9.94 8.96 26.56
N ILE A 46 10.99 9.01 25.75
CA ILE A 46 12.36 8.94 26.25
C ILE A 46 12.70 10.20 27.08
N SER A 47 12.18 11.37 26.68
CA SER A 47 12.46 12.63 27.37
C SER A 47 11.79 12.75 28.75
N LYS A 48 10.62 12.14 28.97
CA LYS A 48 9.85 12.22 30.24
C LYS A 48 10.12 11.04 31.18
N THR A 49 11.39 10.63 31.26
CA THR A 49 11.94 9.38 31.80
C THR A 49 11.61 9.00 33.25
N GLN A 50 10.81 9.76 33.99
CA GLN A 50 10.55 9.50 35.41
C GLN A 50 9.34 8.58 35.68
N PHE A 51 8.43 8.37 34.73
CA PHE A 51 7.20 7.60 34.96
C PHE A 51 6.74 6.68 33.80
N ILE A 52 7.59 6.45 32.80
CA ILE A 52 7.11 5.80 31.58
C ILE A 52 7.20 4.28 31.67
N GLN A 53 6.03 3.68 31.57
CA GLN A 53 5.77 2.25 31.50
C GLN A 53 6.44 1.68 30.25
N LYS A 54 7.34 0.69 30.44
CA LYS A 54 8.06 -0.02 29.37
C LYS A 54 7.10 -0.60 28.32
N GLU A 55 5.89 -0.88 28.75
CA GLU A 55 4.74 -1.35 27.98
C GLU A 55 4.37 -0.36 26.86
N ILE A 56 4.31 0.95 27.16
CA ILE A 56 3.95 1.98 26.17
C ILE A 56 5.02 2.10 25.09
N ILE A 57 6.30 2.04 25.47
CA ILE A 57 7.43 2.05 24.53
C ILE A 57 7.38 0.80 23.63
N CYS A 58 7.12 -0.38 24.21
CA CYS A 58 6.99 -1.62 23.46
C CYS A 58 5.86 -1.54 22.42
N LEU A 59 4.67 -1.08 22.83
CA LEU A 59 3.54 -0.88 21.92
C LEU A 59 3.89 0.08 20.77
N ASN A 60 4.60 1.18 21.08
CA ASN A 60 5.01 2.17 20.09
C ASN A 60 5.93 1.56 19.03
N LEU A 61 6.94 0.80 19.47
CA LEU A 61 7.83 0.08 18.56
C LEU A 61 7.07 -0.93 17.69
N ILE A 62 6.13 -1.68 18.26
CA ILE A 62 5.28 -2.62 17.49
C ILE A 62 4.47 -1.86 16.42
N SER A 63 3.95 -0.67 16.75
CA SER A 63 3.18 0.14 15.80
C SER A 63 4.05 0.63 14.65
N ILE A 64 5.26 1.12 14.94
CA ILE A 64 6.25 1.51 13.92
C ILE A 64 6.56 0.31 13.00
N ILE A 65 6.74 -0.89 13.57
CA ILE A 65 6.98 -2.11 12.80
C ILE A 65 5.82 -2.39 11.83
N PHE A 66 4.56 -2.26 12.26
CA PHE A 66 3.40 -2.44 11.39
C PHE A 66 3.38 -1.43 10.22
N PHE A 67 3.68 -0.15 10.46
CA PHE A 67 3.75 0.84 9.39
C PHE A 67 4.91 0.56 8.42
N ILE A 68 6.07 0.12 8.92
CA ILE A 68 7.19 -0.30 8.06
C ILE A 68 6.80 -1.53 7.23
N PHE A 69 6.10 -2.51 7.80
CA PHE A 69 5.58 -3.64 7.04
C PHE A 69 4.56 -3.21 5.97
N GLY A 70 3.74 -2.22 6.27
CA GLY A 70 2.86 -1.56 5.30
C GLY A 70 3.63 -0.99 4.10
N LEU A 71 4.84 -0.44 4.33
CA LEU A 71 5.72 0.05 3.26
C LEU A 71 6.46 -1.07 2.52
N LYS A 72 6.84 -2.16 3.21
CA LYS A 72 7.79 -3.18 2.72
C LYS A 72 7.19 -4.19 1.72
N THR A 73 5.93 -4.06 1.33
CA THR A 73 5.35 -5.03 0.38
C THR A 73 5.99 -4.89 -1.01
N ARG A 74 6.50 -6.04 -1.48
CA ARG A 74 7.34 -6.23 -2.66
C ARG A 74 6.61 -5.88 -3.95
N LYS A 75 7.37 -5.31 -4.89
CA LYS A 75 7.17 -5.25 -6.36
C LYS A 75 5.74 -5.54 -6.79
N ILE A 76 4.94 -4.48 -6.90
CA ILE A 76 3.75 -4.49 -7.76
C ILE A 76 4.21 -5.09 -9.09
N LYS A 77 3.50 -6.11 -9.57
CA LYS A 77 3.71 -6.55 -10.93
C LYS A 77 3.06 -5.47 -11.79
N VAL A 78 3.88 -4.55 -12.28
CA VAL A 78 3.49 -3.65 -13.35
C VAL A 78 3.68 -4.45 -14.62
N MET A 79 2.62 -4.60 -15.40
CA MET A 79 2.76 -5.16 -16.74
C MET A 79 3.61 -4.13 -17.50
N GLY A 80 4.86 -4.47 -17.78
CA GLY A 80 5.68 -3.68 -18.69
C GLY A 80 5.02 -3.77 -20.04
N TYR A 81 4.20 -2.77 -20.40
CA TYR A 81 3.91 -2.51 -21.79
C TYR A 81 5.23 -2.07 -22.42
N ASP A 82 6.02 -3.04 -22.85
CA ASP A 82 7.03 -2.76 -23.84
C ASP A 82 6.27 -2.50 -25.14
N ILE A 83 5.92 -1.23 -25.35
CA ILE A 83 5.27 -0.69 -26.54
C ILE A 83 6.12 -0.99 -27.81
N GLY A 84 7.33 -1.56 -27.65
CA GLY A 84 8.21 -2.08 -28.69
C GLY A 84 7.79 -3.37 -29.39
N GLU A 85 6.90 -4.21 -28.85
CA GLU A 85 6.48 -5.47 -29.52
C GLU A 85 5.32 -5.29 -30.52
N LYS A 86 5.23 -4.11 -31.13
CA LYS A 86 4.32 -3.77 -32.23
C LYS A 86 4.42 -4.69 -33.47
N ASN A 87 5.40 -5.60 -33.53
CA ASN A 87 5.68 -6.42 -34.70
C ASN A 87 5.28 -7.91 -34.59
N ILE A 88 4.76 -8.39 -33.46
CA ILE A 88 4.34 -9.81 -33.33
C ILE A 88 2.84 -10.00 -33.62
N ILE A 89 2.05 -8.94 -33.57
CA ILE A 89 0.59 -9.00 -33.74
C ILE A 89 0.20 -9.01 -35.21
N ASN A 90 0.51 -10.09 -35.92
CA ASN A 90 -0.10 -10.30 -37.23
C ASN A 90 -0.53 -11.73 -37.56
N GLN A 91 -0.51 -12.69 -36.61
CA GLN A 91 -0.97 -14.05 -36.96
C GLN A 91 -2.03 -14.72 -36.06
N GLU A 92 -2.27 -14.34 -34.79
CA GLU A 92 -3.39 -14.93 -34.02
C GLU A 92 -4.06 -13.90 -33.09
N LYS A 93 -5.02 -13.14 -33.65
CA LYS A 93 -5.49 -11.87 -33.05
C LYS A 93 -6.64 -12.00 -32.03
N SER A 94 -7.33 -13.13 -31.94
CA SER A 94 -8.45 -13.31 -30.98
C SER A 94 -8.06 -14.06 -29.71
N ALA A 95 -7.20 -15.09 -29.81
CA ALA A 95 -6.70 -15.80 -28.64
C ALA A 95 -5.78 -14.90 -27.79
N TYR A 96 -4.89 -14.14 -28.44
CA TYR A 96 -3.94 -13.26 -27.78
C TYR A 96 -4.60 -12.13 -26.98
N GLU A 97 -5.69 -11.53 -27.47
CA GLU A 97 -6.40 -10.46 -26.75
C GLU A 97 -7.14 -10.99 -25.50
N THR A 98 -7.61 -12.24 -25.54
CA THR A 98 -8.26 -12.90 -24.41
C THR A 98 -7.23 -13.29 -23.34
N ASP A 99 -6.11 -13.88 -23.75
CA ASP A 99 -5.01 -14.26 -22.86
C ASP A 99 -4.33 -13.03 -22.21
N LEU A 100 -4.23 -11.91 -22.94
CA LEU A 100 -3.67 -10.66 -22.39
C LEU A 100 -4.61 -10.05 -21.33
N LEU A 101 -5.91 -10.06 -21.59
CA LEU A 101 -6.92 -9.59 -20.64
C LEU A 101 -6.96 -10.48 -19.38
N ASP A 102 -6.92 -11.80 -19.55
CA ASP A 102 -6.88 -12.75 -18.44
C ASP A 102 -5.61 -12.58 -17.60
N THR A 103 -4.46 -12.39 -18.25
CA THR A 103 -3.20 -12.09 -17.55
C THR A 103 -3.28 -10.78 -16.77
N TYR A 104 -3.90 -9.74 -17.34
CA TYR A 104 -4.10 -8.46 -16.67
C TYR A 104 -5.03 -8.59 -15.46
N LEU A 105 -6.15 -9.30 -15.59
CA LEU A 105 -7.08 -9.55 -14.47
C LEU A 105 -6.41 -10.31 -13.31
N VAL A 106 -5.51 -11.25 -13.62
CA VAL A 106 -4.72 -11.97 -12.61
C VAL A 106 -3.73 -11.03 -11.91
N ILE A 107 -3.07 -10.15 -12.66
CA ILE A 107 -2.14 -9.14 -12.11
C ILE A 107 -2.89 -8.11 -11.25
N ASP A 108 -4.02 -7.61 -11.71
CA ASP A 108 -4.87 -6.67 -10.98
C ASP A 108 -5.35 -7.27 -9.66
N LYS A 109 -5.92 -8.48 -9.69
CA LYS A 109 -6.35 -9.20 -8.49
C LYS A 109 -5.20 -9.46 -7.51
N PHE A 110 -4.00 -9.73 -8.03
CA PHE A 110 -2.81 -9.86 -7.20
C PHE A 110 -2.43 -8.52 -6.55
N ASN A 111 -2.42 -7.43 -7.32
CA ASN A 111 -2.09 -6.08 -6.85
C ASN A 111 -3.11 -5.56 -5.84
N ASP A 112 -4.40 -5.81 -6.05
CA ASP A 112 -5.47 -5.47 -5.10
C ASP A 112 -5.28 -6.18 -3.76
N LYS A 113 -4.92 -7.48 -3.77
CA LYS A 113 -4.61 -8.22 -2.55
C LYS A 113 -3.39 -7.66 -1.82
N VAL A 114 -2.39 -7.18 -2.56
CA VAL A 114 -1.21 -6.50 -1.98
C VAL A 114 -1.62 -5.19 -1.32
N ILE A 115 -2.43 -4.36 -2.00
CA ILE A 115 -2.94 -3.09 -1.47
C ILE A 115 -3.80 -3.34 -0.22
N GLU A 116 -4.68 -4.34 -0.25
CA GLU A 116 -5.51 -4.71 0.89
C GLU A 116 -4.66 -5.10 2.11
N ASN A 117 -3.60 -5.89 1.91
CA ASN A 117 -2.68 -6.23 3.00
C ASN A 117 -1.96 -4.99 3.57
N LYS A 118 -1.60 -4.01 2.72
CA LYS A 118 -1.04 -2.73 3.20
C LYS A 118 -2.04 -1.98 4.08
N HIS A 119 -3.31 -1.91 3.66
CA HIS A 119 -4.38 -1.30 4.46
C HIS A 119 -4.55 -2.00 5.80
N ARG A 120 -4.58 -3.34 5.82
CA ARG A 120 -4.66 -4.11 7.07
C ARG A 120 -3.49 -3.79 8.00
N CYS A 121 -2.25 -3.77 7.51
CA CYS A 121 -1.09 -3.40 8.32
C CYS A 121 -1.20 -1.98 8.88
N PHE A 122 -1.63 -1.02 8.05
CA PHE A 122 -1.87 0.35 8.48
C PHE A 122 -2.94 0.42 9.58
N ASP A 123 -4.08 -0.24 9.37
CA ASP A 123 -5.21 -0.22 10.30
C ASP A 123 -4.80 -0.83 11.65
N PHE A 124 -4.08 -1.95 11.66
CA PHE A 124 -3.54 -2.53 12.89
C PHE A 124 -2.58 -1.58 13.61
N GLY A 125 -1.60 -1.02 12.90
CA GLY A 125 -0.66 -0.06 13.48
C GLY A 125 -1.38 1.18 14.02
N PHE A 126 -2.38 1.69 13.30
CA PHE A 126 -3.16 2.86 13.67
C PHE A 126 -3.95 2.63 14.97
N TRP A 127 -4.63 1.49 15.09
CA TRP A 127 -5.34 1.14 16.33
C TRP A 127 -4.41 0.98 17.53
N LEU A 128 -3.23 0.39 17.34
CA LEU A 128 -2.22 0.32 18.39
C LEU A 128 -1.73 1.70 18.82
N THR A 129 -1.53 2.62 17.87
CA THR A 129 -1.19 4.02 18.17
C THR A 129 -2.31 4.72 18.96
N ILE A 130 -3.58 4.52 18.62
CA ILE A 130 -4.70 5.08 19.39
C ILE A 130 -4.67 4.59 20.84
N ILE A 131 -4.51 3.28 21.05
CA ILE A 131 -4.45 2.69 22.38
C ILE A 131 -3.30 3.30 23.19
N GLN A 132 -2.13 3.51 22.57
CA GLN A 132 -1.00 4.17 23.23
C GLN A 132 -1.29 5.60 23.63
N ILE A 133 -1.90 6.40 22.75
CA ILE A 133 -2.22 7.81 23.04
C ILE A 133 -3.19 7.88 24.22
N ILE A 134 -4.23 7.04 24.23
CA ILE A 134 -5.21 6.99 25.32
C ILE A 134 -4.51 6.59 26.63
N TRP A 135 -3.71 5.52 26.61
CA TRP A 135 -2.99 5.05 27.78
C TRP A 135 -2.05 6.14 28.31
N PHE A 136 -1.25 6.74 27.44
CA PHE A 136 -0.36 7.83 27.79
C PHE A 136 -1.12 9.01 28.39
N GLY A 137 -2.25 9.39 27.81
CA GLY A 137 -3.13 10.43 28.36
C GLY A 137 -3.57 10.10 29.79
N ILE A 138 -4.07 8.88 30.02
CA ILE A 138 -4.49 8.42 31.35
C ILE A 138 -3.31 8.48 32.34
N THR A 139 -2.14 7.97 31.95
CA THR A 139 -0.94 7.95 32.82
C THR A 139 -0.36 9.36 33.06
N PHE A 140 -0.63 10.33 32.19
CA PHE A 140 -0.14 11.69 32.36
C PHE A 140 -1.04 12.55 33.28
N PHE A 141 -2.33 12.23 33.36
CA PHE A 141 -3.32 12.99 34.14
C PHE A 141 -3.70 12.36 35.49
N ILE A 142 -3.20 11.15 35.80
CA ILE A 142 -3.32 10.47 37.11
C ILE A 142 -1.98 10.55 37.83
#